data_AF-A0A367LUZ9-F1
#
_entry.id   AF-A0A367LUZ9-F1
#
_cell.length_a   1.000
_cell.length_b   1.000
_cell.length_c   1.000
_cell.angle_alpha   90.00
_cell.angle_beta   90.00
_cell.angle_gamma   90.00
#
_symmetry.space_group_name_H-M   'P 1'
#
loop_
_entity.id
_entity.type
_entity.pdbx_description
1 polymer ?
#
loop_
_entity_poly.entity_id
_entity_poly.type
_entity_poly.pdbx_seq_one_letter_code
_entity_poly.pdbx_strand_id
1 'polypeptide(L)' 'IISSGATTASTYLTFRHDHKLIVAAQDDAGSYIASDGAIRGPYLEAALQKLRNDNPDLQASDMELASAILAGGEQSAVQQ' A
#
# COMPACT_ATOMS: atom_id res chain seq x y z
N ILE A 1 10.27 -43.19 -7.40
CA ILE A 1 9.13 -42.43 -7.96
C ILE A 1 8.00 -42.37 -6.95
N ILE A 2 7.92 -41.28 -6.19
CA ILE A 2 6.74 -40.90 -5.43
C ILE A 2 6.44 -39.45 -5.81
N SER A 3 5.17 -39.23 -6.14
CA SER A 3 4.65 -38.09 -6.86
C SER A 3 4.75 -36.78 -6.10
N SER A 4 4.92 -35.71 -6.89
CA SER A 4 4.76 -34.30 -6.59
C SER A 4 3.89 -33.95 -5.38
N GLY A 5 4.55 -33.67 -4.25
CA GLY A 5 4.02 -32.77 -3.23
C GLY A 5 4.41 -31.34 -3.56
N ALA A 6 3.78 -30.76 -4.59
CA ALA A 6 3.78 -29.32 -4.79
C ALA A 6 2.99 -28.67 -3.66
N THR A 7 3.60 -28.53 -2.49
CA THR A 7 3.14 -27.53 -1.51
C THR A 7 3.76 -26.22 -1.94
N THR A 8 3.22 -25.67 -3.02
CA THR A 8 3.27 -24.23 -3.32
C THR A 8 2.38 -23.54 -2.30
N ALA A 9 2.70 -23.68 -1.01
CA ALA A 9 2.18 -22.76 0.00
C ALA A 9 3.06 -21.53 -0.15
N SER A 10 2.61 -20.70 -1.08
CA SER A 10 2.93 -19.31 -1.30
C SER A 10 3.74 -18.71 -0.15
N THR A 11 4.86 -18.10 -0.52
CA THR A 11 5.54 -17.03 0.20
C THR A 11 4.54 -15.95 0.63
N TYR A 12 3.69 -16.22 1.62
CA TYR A 12 2.88 -15.20 2.29
C TYR A 12 3.80 -14.61 3.34
N LEU A 13 4.53 -13.63 2.84
CA LEU A 13 5.33 -12.63 3.53
C LEU A 13 5.06 -12.60 5.03
N THR A 14 6.13 -12.81 5.79
CA THR A 14 6.28 -12.43 7.18
C THR A 14 6.08 -10.90 7.32
N PHE A 15 4.83 -10.43 7.22
CA PHE A 15 4.43 -9.05 7.46
C PHE A 15 4.41 -8.80 8.98
N ARG A 16 5.56 -8.70 9.61
CA ARG A 16 5.67 -8.12 10.95
C ARG A 16 6.70 -6.99 11.05
N HIS A 17 7.49 -6.76 10.00
CA HIS A 17 8.48 -5.68 9.95
C HIS A 17 8.08 -4.51 9.03
N ASP A 18 7.23 -4.72 8.02
CA ASP A 18 6.77 -3.68 7.09
C ASP A 18 5.56 -2.86 7.59
N HIS A 19 4.90 -3.28 8.67
CA HIS A 19 3.75 -2.56 9.22
C HIS A 19 4.08 -1.12 9.61
N LYS A 20 5.32 -0.85 10.03
CA LYS A 20 5.72 0.50 10.43
C LYS A 20 5.76 1.45 9.24
N LEU A 21 6.11 0.97 8.04
CA LEU A 21 6.19 1.81 6.85
C LEU A 21 4.80 2.08 6.27
N ILE A 22 3.91 1.09 6.32
CA ILE A 22 2.49 1.27 5.92
C ILE A 22 1.82 2.28 6.85
N VAL A 23 2.00 2.13 8.17
CA VAL A 23 1.44 3.08 9.16
C VAL A 23 1.99 4.49 8.96
N ALA A 24 3.28 4.66 8.63
CA ALA A 24 3.87 5.96 8.38
C ALA A 24 3.31 6.63 7.10
N ALA A 25 3.13 5.86 6.02
CA ALA A 25 2.48 6.36 4.81
C ALA A 25 1.01 6.72 5.04
N GLN A 26 0.33 5.97 5.92
CA GLN A 26 -1.05 6.20 6.30
C GLN A 26 -1.23 7.48 7.14
N ASP A 27 -0.32 7.71 8.08
CA ASP A 27 -0.28 8.92 8.91
C ASP A 27 -0.03 10.18 8.06
N ASP A 28 0.94 10.12 7.13
CA ASP A 28 1.19 11.20 6.17
C ASP A 28 -0.01 11.42 5.23
N ALA A 29 -0.69 10.34 4.80
CA ALA A 29 -1.91 10.42 3.99
C ALA A 29 -3.05 11.12 4.73
N GLY A 30 -3.22 10.83 6.03
CA GLY A 30 -4.18 11.51 6.89
C GLY A 30 -3.91 13.01 6.98
N SER A 31 -2.64 13.39 7.17
CA SER A 31 -2.23 14.81 7.20
C SER A 31 -2.45 15.51 5.87
N TYR A 32 -2.21 14.82 4.75
CA TYR A 32 -2.46 15.33 3.41
C TYR A 32 -3.95 15.60 3.17
N ILE A 33 -4.83 14.64 3.48
CA ILE A 33 -6.28 14.78 3.30
C ILE A 33 -6.83 15.87 4.23
N ALA A 34 -6.44 15.87 5.50
CA ALA A 34 -6.87 16.88 6.47
C ALA A 34 -6.46 18.30 6.08
N SER A 35 -5.40 18.43 5.28
CA SER A 35 -4.88 19.72 4.81
C SER A 35 -5.25 20.04 3.36
N ASP A 36 -6.21 19.30 2.77
CA ASP A 36 -6.62 19.44 1.35
C ASP A 36 -5.43 19.38 0.36
N GLY A 37 -4.44 18.54 0.69
CA GLY A 37 -3.26 18.32 -0.11
C GLY A 37 -2.07 19.27 0.14
N ALA A 38 -2.16 20.14 1.15
CA ALA A 38 -1.08 21.08 1.48
C ALA A 38 0.13 20.42 2.17
N ILE A 39 -0.06 19.31 2.90
CA ILE A 39 1.00 18.61 3.63
C ILE A 39 1.27 17.26 2.96
N ARG A 40 2.31 17.17 2.13
CA ARG A 40 2.82 15.89 1.59
C ARG A 40 3.98 15.41 2.42
N GLY A 41 3.79 14.33 3.16
CA GLY A 41 4.88 13.70 3.89
C GLY A 41 5.70 12.74 3.03
N PRO A 42 6.95 12.44 3.42
CA PRO A 42 7.88 11.64 2.62
C PRO A 42 7.41 10.20 2.41
N TYR A 43 6.65 9.62 3.35
CA TYR A 43 6.14 8.26 3.20
C TYR A 43 4.94 8.22 2.25
N LEU A 44 4.07 9.23 2.27
CA LEU A 44 3.00 9.40 1.29
C LEU A 44 3.57 9.55 -0.13
N GLU A 45 4.57 10.42 -0.33
CA GLU A 45 5.17 10.62 -1.64
C GLU A 45 5.80 9.33 -2.19
N ALA A 46 6.53 8.59 -1.36
CA ALA A 46 7.11 7.30 -1.75
C ALA A 46 6.01 6.28 -2.15
N ALA A 47 4.90 6.24 -1.41
CA ALA A 47 3.77 5.38 -1.72
C ALA A 47 3.08 5.76 -3.04
N LEU A 48 2.82 7.06 -3.26
CA LEU A 48 2.24 7.57 -4.51
C LEU A 48 3.14 7.27 -5.71
N GLN A 49 4.45 7.49 -5.58
CA GLN A 49 5.42 7.21 -6.62
C GLN A 49 5.48 5.72 -6.95
N LYS A 50 5.46 4.86 -5.93
CA LYS A 50 5.42 3.40 -6.11
C LYS A 50 4.17 2.99 -6.87
N LEU A 51 3.02 3.53 -6.49
CA LEU A 51 1.72 3.16 -7.04
C LEU A 51 1.57 3.59 -8.51
N ARG A 52 2.09 4.77 -8.87
CA ARG A 52 2.20 5.24 -10.26
C ARG A 52 3.20 4.45 -11.10
N ASN A 53 4.33 4.04 -10.51
CA ASN A 53 5.31 3.19 -11.20
C ASN A 53 4.76 1.79 -11.50
N ASP A 54 3.99 1.23 -10.56
CA ASP A 54 3.38 -0.09 -10.68
C ASP A 54 2.17 -0.06 -11.63
N ASN A 55 1.43 1.06 -11.65
CA ASN A 55 0.23 1.26 -12.46
C ASN A 55 0.36 2.54 -13.30
N PRO A 56 1.14 2.53 -14.40
CA PRO A 56 1.36 3.72 -15.22
C PRO A 56 0.09 4.21 -15.95
N ASP A 57 -0.92 3.36 -16.10
CA ASP A 57 -2.23 3.70 -16.69
C ASP A 57 -3.20 4.31 -15.67
N LEU A 58 -2.85 4.31 -14.38
CA LEU A 58 -3.73 4.78 -13.33
C LEU A 58 -3.88 6.31 -13.36
N GLN A 59 -5.02 6.76 -13.87
CA GLN A 59 -5.42 8.18 -13.90
C GLN A 59 -6.19 8.55 -12.62
N ALA A 60 -5.57 8.38 -11.46
CA ALA A 60 -6.14 8.78 -10.17
C ALA A 60 -5.47 10.06 -9.65
N SER A 61 -6.26 10.92 -8.99
CA SER A 61 -5.71 12.13 -8.36
C SER A 61 -4.93 11.78 -7.10
N ASP A 62 -3.91 12.59 -6.74
CA ASP A 62 -3.12 12.38 -5.51
C ASP A 62 -4.01 12.26 -4.26
N MET A 63 -5.14 12.96 -4.23
CA MET A 63 -6.13 12.90 -3.14
C MET A 63 -6.88 11.56 -3.09
N GLU A 64 -7.27 11.01 -4.23
CA GLU A 64 -7.87 9.67 -4.29
C GLU A 64 -6.86 8.60 -3.87
N LEU A 65 -5.62 8.73 -4.34
CA LEU A 65 -4.55 7.81 -3.97
C LEU A 65 -4.21 7.89 -2.49
N ALA A 66 -4.13 9.09 -1.92
CA ALA A 66 -3.93 9.28 -0.48
C ALA A 66 -5.09 8.68 0.33
N SER A 67 -6.33 8.87 -0.11
CA SER A 67 -7.51 8.26 0.54
C SER A 67 -7.48 6.73 0.46
N ALA A 68 -7.01 6.19 -0.67
CA ALA A 68 -6.83 4.76 -0.86
C ALA A 68 -5.68 4.21 -0.02
N ILE A 69 -4.61 4.97 0.24
CA ILE A 69 -3.52 4.57 1.15
C ILE A 69 -4.00 4.62 2.60
N LEU A 70 -4.77 5.65 2.97
CA LEU A 70 -5.40 5.80 4.28
C LEU A 70 -6.36 4.64 4.58
N ALA A 71 -7.22 4.29 3.62
CA ALA A 71 -8.17 3.19 3.74
C ALA A 71 -7.55 1.80 3.47
N GLY A 72 -6.48 1.76 2.67
CA GLY A 72 -5.91 0.55 2.07
C GLY A 72 -4.82 -0.14 2.88
N GLY A 73 -4.45 0.38 4.05
CA GLY A 73 -3.69 -0.41 5.03
C GLY A 73 -4.43 -1.69 5.49
N GLU A 74 -5.71 -1.82 5.12
CA GLU A 74 -6.57 -2.97 5.43
C GLU A 74 -6.99 -3.79 4.18
N GLN A 75 -6.47 -3.48 2.99
CA GLN A 75 -6.88 -4.19 1.76
C GLN A 75 -6.11 -5.48 1.45
N SER A 76 -5.30 -5.98 2.38
CA SER A 76 -4.80 -7.37 2.34
C SER A 76 -5.79 -8.41 2.88
N ALA A 77 -6.99 -8.02 3.34
CA ALA A 77 -7.96 -8.94 3.95
C ALA A 77 -9.07 -9.45 3.01
N VAL A 78 -9.10 -9.08 1.73
CA VAL A 78 -10.11 -9.57 0.76
C VAL A 78 -9.47 -10.38 -0.36
N GLN A 79 -8.85 -11.49 0.04
CA GLN A 79 -8.70 -12.68 -0.80
C GLN A 79 -8.68 -13.90 0.14
N GLN A 80 -9.88 -14.31 0.55
CA GLN A 80 -10.19 -15.70 0.87
C GLN A 80 -11.47 -16.09 0.15
#